data_AF-A0A3B9BYT9-F1
#
_entry.id   AF-A0A3B9BYT9-F1
#
_cell.length_a   1.000
_cell.length_b   1.000
_cell.length_c   1.000
_cell.angle_alpha   90.00
_cell.angle_beta   90.00
_cell.angle_gamma   90.00
#
_symmetry.space_group_name_H-M   'P 1'
#
loop_
_entity.id
_entity.type
_entity.pdbx_description
1 polymer ?
#
loop_
_entity_poly.entity_id
_entity_poly.type
_entity_poly.pdbx_seq_one_letter_code
_entity_poly.pdbx_strand_id
1 'polypeptide(L)'
;ATRGLSIVVHPLIAEAATQFNAKAIAELYPSGGPIKSVIIGQPDEEIEEQGRRVREFMNYQITEEMPEYFPDLDQMLFHLPLVGQTFKKVWWDVNLDRQCSQFVKAEDFCVAPESKDLYTSPRYTHVIRMPKNDYNRYVQNGYYLQTSDAGSDDVDPADSVIGEIEGVDEYDDSNDDIITLLEMHVYDLFDGIDGEEMDEEDEDDNAVALPYVITIDYDNQKIVSVRRNWREDDEMKKRRDWFVSYKFLPGLGFYGFGLYHMIGGLGKAATGSLRALLDSAAFSN
;
A
#
# COMPACT_ATOMS: atom_id res chain seq x y z
N ALA A 1 -24.94 36.53 -14.68
CA ALA A 1 -25.55 36.56 -13.33
C ALA A 1 -24.99 35.40 -12.52
N THR A 2 -23.71 35.47 -12.14
CA THR A 2 -22.93 34.36 -11.54
C THR A 2 -21.96 34.88 -10.47
N ARG A 3 -22.36 35.94 -9.75
CA ARG A 3 -21.69 36.34 -8.50
C ARG A 3 -22.62 35.97 -7.36
N GLY A 4 -22.31 34.88 -6.65
CA GLY A 4 -23.00 34.55 -5.40
C GLY A 4 -23.37 33.09 -5.16
N LEU A 5 -22.83 32.11 -5.89
CA LEU A 5 -23.00 30.71 -5.48
C LEU A 5 -21.98 30.38 -4.39
N SER A 6 -22.47 30.07 -3.19
CA SER A 6 -21.62 29.60 -2.09
C SER A 6 -20.85 28.33 -2.49
N ILE A 7 -19.53 28.33 -2.32
CA ILE A 7 -18.64 27.18 -2.63
C ILE A 7 -18.52 26.23 -1.43
N VAL A 8 -19.10 26.59 -0.27
CA VAL A 8 -18.95 25.87 1.00
C VAL A 8 -19.32 24.38 0.83
N VAL A 9 -18.48 23.51 1.39
CA VAL A 9 -18.69 22.05 1.46
C VAL A 9 -18.96 21.68 2.92
N HIS A 10 -19.96 20.84 3.16
CA HIS A 10 -20.27 20.40 4.52
C HIS A 10 -19.14 19.48 5.04
N PRO A 11 -18.57 19.73 6.23
CA PRO A 11 -17.39 19.00 6.71
C PRO A 11 -17.67 17.59 7.22
N LEU A 12 -18.84 16.99 6.92
CA LEU A 12 -19.31 15.76 7.58
C LEU A 12 -18.32 14.60 7.40
N ILE A 13 -17.84 14.41 6.16
CA ILE A 13 -16.94 13.30 5.80
C ILE A 13 -15.55 13.55 6.39
N ALA A 14 -15.06 14.80 6.29
CA ALA A 14 -13.78 15.19 6.85
C ALA A 14 -13.75 15.02 8.37
N GLU A 15 -14.79 15.47 9.07
CA GLU A 15 -14.92 15.31 10.53
C GLU A 15 -14.94 13.83 10.93
N ALA A 16 -15.71 13.00 10.23
CA ALA A 16 -15.76 11.57 10.49
C ALA A 16 -14.41 10.88 10.25
N ALA A 17 -13.68 11.26 9.19
CA ALA A 17 -12.33 10.73 8.92
C ALA A 17 -11.32 11.17 9.98
N THR A 18 -11.30 12.44 10.37
CA THR A 18 -10.43 12.94 11.45
C THR A 18 -10.73 12.25 12.79
N GLN A 19 -12.00 12.06 13.13
CA GLN A 19 -12.39 11.35 14.36
C GLN A 19 -11.96 9.88 14.34
N PHE A 20 -12.06 9.21 13.19
CA PHE A 20 -11.57 7.84 13.03
C PHE A 20 -10.06 7.76 13.20
N ASN A 21 -9.31 8.57 12.45
CA ASN A 21 -7.85 8.62 12.50
C ASN A 21 -7.35 8.89 13.93
N ALA A 22 -7.89 9.90 14.62
CA ALA A 22 -7.47 10.26 15.98
C ALA A 22 -7.70 9.14 17.01
N LYS A 23 -8.75 8.32 16.85
CA LYS A 23 -9.00 7.16 17.70
C LYS A 23 -8.11 5.97 17.32
N ALA A 24 -7.98 5.71 16.02
CA ALA A 24 -7.20 4.59 15.51
C ALA A 24 -5.72 4.74 15.84
N ILE A 25 -5.15 5.94 15.69
CA ILE A 25 -3.73 6.19 15.97
C ILE A 25 -3.41 6.00 17.45
N ALA A 26 -4.30 6.44 18.36
CA ALA A 26 -4.11 6.28 19.80
C ALA A 26 -4.08 4.80 20.23
N GLU A 27 -4.85 3.95 19.55
CA GLU A 27 -4.91 2.50 19.83
C GLU A 27 -3.78 1.71 19.13
N LEU A 28 -3.47 2.05 17.88
CA LEU A 28 -2.47 1.35 17.08
C LEU A 28 -1.04 1.78 17.38
N TYR A 29 -0.84 3.02 17.82
CA TYR A 29 0.46 3.59 18.14
C TYR A 29 0.45 4.33 19.49
N PRO A 30 0.24 3.61 20.61
CA PRO A 30 0.28 4.22 21.94
C PRO A 30 1.69 4.63 22.33
N SER A 31 1.82 5.51 23.32
CA SER A 31 3.11 6.02 23.81
C SER A 31 4.08 4.94 24.33
N GLY A 32 3.57 3.79 24.76
CA GLY A 32 4.38 2.63 25.17
C GLY A 32 4.89 1.77 24.01
N GLY A 33 4.62 2.17 22.76
CA GLY A 33 4.96 1.45 21.56
C GLY A 33 3.82 0.53 21.05
N PRO A 34 3.73 0.31 19.73
CA PRO A 34 2.66 -0.47 19.10
C PRO A 34 2.67 -1.97 19.47
N ILE A 35 3.82 -2.52 19.84
CA ILE A 35 3.98 -3.97 20.05
C ILE A 35 3.68 -4.35 21.50
N LYS A 36 2.80 -5.34 21.66
CA LYS A 36 2.42 -5.95 22.94
C LYS A 36 2.75 -7.45 22.91
N SER A 37 3.42 -7.94 23.95
CA SER A 37 3.70 -9.37 24.13
C SER A 37 2.62 -10.01 25.02
N VAL A 38 2.13 -11.19 24.65
CA VAL A 38 1.22 -12.00 25.46
C VAL A 38 1.86 -13.36 25.68
N ILE A 39 1.89 -13.82 26.93
CA ILE A 39 2.43 -15.13 27.28
C ILE A 39 1.31 -16.16 27.13
N ILE A 40 1.58 -17.20 26.36
CA ILE A 40 0.64 -18.31 26.14
C ILE A 40 1.07 -19.45 27.07
N GLY A 41 0.22 -19.82 28.03
CA GLY A 41 0.47 -20.91 28.96
C GLY A 41 0.74 -20.44 30.39
N GLN A 42 1.51 -21.23 31.15
CA GLN A 42 1.88 -20.87 32.52
C GLN A 42 3.01 -19.83 32.49
N PRO A 43 2.85 -18.68 33.15
CA PRO A 43 3.90 -17.68 33.23
C PRO A 43 5.06 -18.20 34.06
N ASP A 44 6.27 -17.99 33.55
CA ASP A 44 7.53 -18.23 34.22
C ASP A 44 8.39 -16.96 34.07
N GLU A 45 9.27 -16.70 35.03
CA GLU A 45 10.06 -15.46 35.08
C GLU A 45 10.96 -15.32 33.84
N GLU A 46 11.55 -16.42 33.37
CA GLU A 46 12.36 -16.42 32.15
C GLU A 46 11.55 -16.10 30.89
N ILE A 47 10.32 -16.61 30.80
CA ILE A 47 9.41 -16.39 29.66
C ILE A 47 8.91 -14.93 29.67
N GLU A 48 8.61 -14.39 30.84
CA GLU A 48 8.25 -12.98 31.02
C GLU A 48 9.38 -12.05 30.58
N GLU A 49 10.61 -12.34 30.99
CA GLU A 49 11.77 -11.54 30.59
C GLU A 49 12.09 -11.68 29.10
N GLN A 50 11.93 -12.87 28.52
CA GLN A 50 12.05 -13.06 27.07
C GLN A 50 10.99 -12.25 26.31
N GLY A 51 9.72 -12.33 26.73
CA GLY A 51 8.63 -11.56 26.15
C GLY A 51 8.88 -10.06 26.21
N ARG A 52 9.37 -9.56 27.35
CA ARG A 52 9.76 -8.17 27.52
C ARG A 52 10.87 -7.75 26.54
N ARG A 53 11.95 -8.53 26.43
CA ARG A 53 13.06 -8.24 25.51
C ARG A 53 12.61 -8.18 24.06
N VAL A 54 11.79 -9.14 23.62
CA VAL A 54 11.24 -9.14 22.25
C VAL A 54 10.35 -7.93 22.03
N ARG A 55 9.48 -7.60 22.98
CA ARG A 55 8.59 -6.43 22.89
C ARG A 55 9.39 -5.12 22.81
N GLU A 56 10.39 -4.95 23.66
CA GLU A 56 11.24 -3.75 23.68
C GLU A 56 12.05 -3.62 22.39
N PHE A 57 12.62 -4.73 21.91
CA PHE A 57 13.35 -4.74 20.64
C PHE A 57 12.44 -4.37 19.46
N MET A 58 11.29 -5.02 19.32
CA MET A 58 10.38 -4.74 18.20
C MET A 58 9.80 -3.32 18.25
N ASN A 59 9.53 -2.79 19.45
CA ASN A 59 9.15 -1.39 19.60
C ASN A 59 10.29 -0.46 19.20
N TYR A 60 11.53 -0.73 19.63
CA TYR A 60 12.70 0.05 19.24
C TYR A 60 12.87 0.11 17.71
N GLN A 61 12.71 -1.02 17.00
CA GLN A 61 12.76 -1.02 15.54
C GLN A 61 11.72 -0.10 14.91
N ILE A 62 10.48 -0.13 15.41
CA ILE A 62 9.38 0.66 14.86
C ILE A 62 9.49 2.14 15.25
N THR A 63 9.85 2.45 16.49
CA THR A 63 9.81 3.82 17.01
C THR A 63 11.09 4.59 16.73
N GLU A 64 12.25 3.93 16.66
CA GLU A 64 13.56 4.58 16.51
C GLU A 64 14.23 4.26 15.16
N GLU A 65 14.23 3.00 14.71
CA GLU A 65 14.90 2.64 13.45
C GLU A 65 14.08 3.01 12.20
N MET A 66 12.75 3.09 12.32
CA MET A 66 11.82 3.45 11.25
C MET A 66 11.10 4.79 11.54
N PRO A 67 11.79 5.94 11.50
CA PRO A 67 11.19 7.23 11.82
C PRO A 67 10.00 7.60 10.93
N GLU A 68 9.96 7.11 9.70
CA GLU A 68 8.85 7.29 8.75
C GLU A 68 7.59 6.51 9.11
N TYR A 69 7.68 5.50 9.98
CA TYR A 69 6.58 4.57 10.24
C TYR A 69 5.33 5.26 10.81
N PHE A 70 5.50 6.20 11.74
CA PHE A 70 4.38 6.89 12.38
C PHE A 70 3.69 7.87 11.41
N PRO A 71 4.40 8.81 10.73
CA PRO A 71 3.78 9.67 9.73
C PRO A 71 3.06 8.89 8.62
N ASP A 72 3.66 7.80 8.15
CA ASP A 72 3.10 6.90 7.14
C ASP A 72 1.81 6.20 7.63
N LEU A 73 1.83 5.69 8.87
CA LEU A 73 0.64 5.09 9.49
C LEU A 73 -0.48 6.12 9.69
N ASP A 74 -0.15 7.33 10.12
CA ASP A 74 -1.11 8.41 10.34
C ASP A 74 -1.81 8.80 9.02
N GLN A 75 -1.03 8.98 7.95
CA GLN A 75 -1.55 9.23 6.60
C GLN A 75 -2.44 8.07 6.13
N MET A 76 -2.00 6.82 6.27
CA MET A 76 -2.80 5.64 5.91
C MET A 76 -4.14 5.62 6.64
N LEU A 77 -4.15 5.89 7.95
CA LEU A 77 -5.36 5.88 8.77
C LEU A 77 -6.32 7.02 8.43
N PHE A 78 -5.82 8.11 7.85
CA PHE A 78 -6.67 9.17 7.30
C PHE A 78 -7.31 8.76 5.96
N HIS A 79 -6.56 8.07 5.09
CA HIS A 79 -7.07 7.58 3.79
C HIS A 79 -8.03 6.39 3.92
N LEU A 80 -7.77 5.48 4.86
CA LEU A 80 -8.55 4.26 5.06
C LEU A 80 -10.07 4.47 5.17
N PRO A 81 -10.59 5.37 6.04
CA PRO A 81 -12.02 5.59 6.14
C PRO A 81 -12.59 6.27 4.90
N LEU A 82 -11.79 6.98 4.11
CA LEU A 82 -12.27 7.66 2.90
C LEU A 82 -12.47 6.66 1.76
N VAL A 83 -11.42 5.92 1.42
CA VAL A 83 -11.37 5.01 0.27
C VAL A 83 -12.00 3.65 0.60
N GLY A 84 -11.82 3.17 1.83
CA GLY A 84 -12.35 1.90 2.32
C GLY A 84 -11.33 0.77 2.41
N GLN A 85 -10.21 0.90 1.68
CA GLN A 85 -9.16 -0.10 1.61
C GLN A 85 -7.80 0.60 1.52
N THR A 86 -6.82 0.13 2.29
CA THR A 86 -5.41 0.50 2.16
C THR A 86 -4.53 -0.72 2.39
N PHE A 87 -3.25 -0.62 2.03
CA PHE A 87 -2.26 -1.66 2.24
C PHE A 87 -1.03 -1.08 2.92
N LYS A 88 -0.29 -1.94 3.62
CA LYS A 88 1.03 -1.61 4.13
C LYS A 88 2.02 -2.68 3.68
N LYS A 89 3.03 -2.27 2.92
CA LYS A 89 4.13 -3.14 2.52
C LYS A 89 5.18 -3.15 3.61
N VAL A 90 5.76 -4.30 3.91
CA VAL A 90 6.91 -4.45 4.81
C VAL A 90 7.97 -5.21 4.05
N TRP A 91 9.17 -4.65 3.92
CA TRP A 91 10.28 -5.31 3.21
C TRP A 91 11.63 -4.88 3.78
N TRP A 92 12.69 -5.53 3.30
CA TRP A 92 14.06 -5.11 3.56
C TRP A 92 14.52 -4.18 2.43
N ASP A 93 14.84 -2.94 2.75
CA ASP A 93 15.36 -1.98 1.78
C ASP A 93 16.88 -2.08 1.70
N VAL A 94 17.41 -2.42 0.53
CA VAL A 94 18.86 -2.56 0.30
C VAL A 94 19.60 -1.22 0.27
N ASN A 95 18.91 -0.11 -0.04
CA ASN A 95 19.52 1.21 -0.08
C ASN A 95 19.65 1.80 1.33
N LEU A 96 18.71 1.46 2.23
CA LEU A 96 18.71 1.92 3.62
C LEU A 96 19.30 0.89 4.60
N ASP A 97 19.55 -0.34 4.14
CA ASP A 97 20.09 -1.47 4.92
C ASP A 97 19.30 -1.75 6.22
N ARG A 98 17.97 -1.65 6.12
CA ARG A 98 17.05 -1.88 7.24
C ARG A 98 15.67 -2.34 6.78
N GLN A 99 14.82 -2.76 7.72
CA GLN A 99 13.41 -2.96 7.46
C GLN A 99 12.73 -1.62 7.20
N CYS A 100 11.87 -1.60 6.19
CA CYS A 100 11.04 -0.48 5.83
C CYS A 100 9.58 -0.90 5.77
N SER A 101 8.72 0.06 6.06
CA SER A 101 7.29 -0.14 5.90
C SER A 101 6.65 1.10 5.29
N GLN A 102 5.78 0.89 4.30
CA GLN A 102 5.20 1.95 3.50
C GLN A 102 3.72 1.71 3.29
N PHE A 103 2.94 2.78 3.42
CA PHE A 103 1.57 2.88 3.02
C PHE A 103 1.46 2.77 1.50
N VAL A 104 0.67 1.80 1.06
CA VAL A 104 0.33 1.58 -0.33
C VAL A 104 -1.15 1.87 -0.52
N LYS A 105 -1.44 2.80 -1.43
CA LYS A 105 -2.80 3.18 -1.76
C LYS A 105 -3.52 2.04 -2.49
N ALA A 106 -4.85 2.04 -2.44
CA ALA A 106 -5.63 1.04 -3.16
C ALA A 106 -5.53 1.17 -4.69
N GLU A 107 -5.27 2.37 -5.20
CA GLU A 107 -5.10 2.66 -6.64
C GLU A 107 -3.83 2.02 -7.22
N ASP A 108 -2.74 2.02 -6.45
CA ASP A 108 -1.46 1.41 -6.83
C ASP A 108 -1.42 -0.11 -6.58
N PHE A 109 -2.53 -0.74 -6.19
CA PHE A 109 -2.56 -2.16 -5.81
C PHE A 109 -3.63 -2.94 -6.56
N CYS A 110 -3.20 -3.75 -7.51
CA CYS A 110 -4.04 -4.57 -8.40
C CYS A 110 -4.12 -6.02 -7.90
N VAL A 111 -5.32 -6.56 -7.76
CA VAL A 111 -5.52 -7.94 -7.29
C VAL A 111 -6.32 -8.75 -8.31
N ALA A 112 -6.07 -10.06 -8.39
CA ALA A 112 -6.84 -10.94 -9.26
C ALA A 112 -8.36 -10.82 -8.97
N PRO A 113 -9.22 -10.64 -10.00
CA PRO A 113 -10.66 -10.37 -9.82
C PRO A 113 -11.43 -11.40 -8.99
N GLU A 114 -11.00 -12.66 -9.04
CA GLU A 114 -11.61 -13.79 -8.32
C GLU A 114 -11.29 -13.78 -6.81
N SER A 115 -10.36 -12.96 -6.36
CA SER A 115 -9.84 -12.98 -4.99
C SER A 115 -10.81 -12.29 -4.02
N LYS A 116 -11.06 -12.91 -2.87
CA LYS A 116 -11.77 -12.28 -1.74
C LYS A 116 -10.82 -11.79 -0.65
N ASP A 117 -9.67 -12.43 -0.58
CA ASP A 117 -8.64 -12.19 0.42
C ASP A 117 -7.25 -12.19 -0.24
N LEU A 118 -6.31 -11.49 0.39
CA LEU A 118 -4.97 -11.28 -0.13
C LEU A 118 -4.14 -12.56 0.00
N TYR A 119 -4.29 -13.23 1.15
CA TYR A 119 -3.55 -14.46 1.48
C TYR A 119 -3.87 -15.63 0.56
N THR A 120 -5.09 -15.67 0.01
CA THR A 120 -5.52 -16.71 -0.94
C THR A 120 -5.52 -16.23 -2.38
N SER A 121 -5.11 -14.99 -2.65
CA SER A 121 -5.11 -14.45 -4.00
C SER A 121 -4.07 -15.17 -4.86
N PRO A 122 -4.41 -15.64 -6.07
CA PRO A 122 -3.43 -16.26 -6.97
C PRO A 122 -2.40 -15.27 -7.50
N ARG A 123 -2.77 -13.99 -7.62
CA ARG A 123 -1.84 -12.93 -7.99
C ARG A 123 -2.28 -11.56 -7.50
N TYR A 124 -1.29 -10.75 -7.15
CA TYR A 124 -1.46 -9.32 -6.94
C TYR A 124 -0.22 -8.57 -7.43
N THR A 125 -0.41 -7.31 -7.81
CA THR A 125 0.63 -6.44 -8.34
C THR A 125 0.61 -5.13 -7.61
N HIS A 126 1.77 -4.70 -7.13
CA HIS A 126 1.99 -3.36 -6.61
C HIS A 126 2.66 -2.50 -7.68
N VAL A 127 2.05 -1.37 -8.01
CA VAL A 127 2.60 -0.34 -8.88
C VAL A 127 3.50 0.55 -8.03
N ILE A 128 4.79 0.57 -8.33
CA ILE A 128 5.79 1.34 -7.60
C ILE A 128 6.27 2.46 -8.52
N ARG A 129 6.15 3.69 -8.06
CA ARG A 129 6.70 4.88 -8.74
C ARG A 129 7.84 5.40 -7.89
N MET A 130 9.03 5.50 -8.47
CA MET A 130 10.20 6.01 -7.74
C MET A 130 11.09 6.88 -8.62
N PRO A 131 11.84 7.83 -8.04
CA PRO A 131 12.84 8.57 -8.79
C PRO A 131 13.90 7.64 -9.38
N LYS A 132 14.33 7.92 -10.61
CA LYS A 132 15.37 7.15 -11.32
C LYS A 132 16.68 7.03 -10.54
N ASN A 133 17.02 8.03 -9.73
CA ASN A 133 18.22 7.95 -8.88
C ASN A 133 18.11 6.81 -7.84
N ASP A 134 16.93 6.63 -7.24
CA ASP A 134 16.71 5.54 -6.28
C ASP A 134 16.71 4.18 -6.99
N TYR A 135 16.10 4.10 -8.18
CA TYR A 135 16.21 2.92 -9.04
C TYR A 135 17.66 2.55 -9.36
N ASN A 136 18.48 3.52 -9.76
CA ASN A 136 19.89 3.29 -10.06
C ASN A 136 20.67 2.81 -8.83
N ARG A 137 20.33 3.26 -7.61
CA ARG A 137 20.90 2.72 -6.37
C ARG A 137 20.51 1.26 -6.16
N TYR A 138 19.24 0.91 -6.40
CA TYR A 138 18.80 -0.48 -6.37
C TYR A 138 19.55 -1.35 -7.40
N VAL A 139 19.84 -0.82 -8.59
CA VAL A 139 20.66 -1.53 -9.60
C VAL A 139 22.10 -1.70 -9.12
N GLN A 140 22.73 -0.65 -8.56
CA GLN A 140 24.09 -0.72 -8.02
C GLN A 140 24.22 -1.74 -6.89
N ASN A 141 23.18 -1.87 -6.06
CA ASN A 141 23.10 -2.86 -4.98
C ASN A 141 22.70 -4.26 -5.47
N GLY A 142 22.53 -4.46 -6.78
CA GLY A 142 22.22 -5.76 -7.39
C GLY A 142 20.78 -6.25 -7.16
N TYR A 143 19.87 -5.36 -6.75
CA TYR A 143 18.47 -5.69 -6.49
C TYR A 143 17.61 -5.66 -7.76
N TYR A 144 17.95 -4.77 -8.70
CA TYR A 144 17.34 -4.66 -10.03
C TYR A 144 18.40 -4.76 -11.13
N LEU A 145 18.00 -5.21 -12.31
CA LEU A 145 18.80 -5.14 -13.53
C LEU A 145 18.66 -3.76 -14.18
N GLN A 146 19.71 -3.28 -14.86
CA GLN A 146 19.61 -2.02 -15.60
C GLN A 146 18.61 -2.13 -16.75
N THR A 147 17.70 -1.17 -16.85
CA THR A 147 16.75 -1.01 -17.97
C THR A 147 17.14 0.18 -18.85
N SER A 148 16.58 0.27 -20.05
CA SER A 148 16.87 1.32 -21.03
C SER A 148 16.18 2.65 -20.70
N ASP A 149 16.81 3.77 -21.04
CA ASP A 149 16.24 5.11 -20.83
C ASP A 149 15.19 5.43 -21.90
N ALA A 150 13.95 5.00 -21.68
CA ALA A 150 12.79 5.47 -22.42
C ALA A 150 11.67 5.74 -21.41
N GLY A 151 11.73 6.89 -20.74
CA GLY A 151 10.63 7.35 -19.89
C GLY A 151 9.44 7.78 -20.76
N SER A 152 8.23 7.49 -20.29
CA SER A 152 6.98 8.00 -20.88
C SER A 152 6.24 8.91 -19.90
N ASP A 153 5.76 10.05 -20.41
CA ASP A 153 4.98 11.06 -19.68
C ASP A 153 3.49 10.68 -19.54
N ASP A 154 3.16 9.43 -19.16
CA ASP A 154 1.76 9.04 -18.93
C ASP A 154 1.36 9.33 -17.47
N VAL A 155 0.72 10.48 -17.27
CA VAL A 155 0.11 10.88 -15.99
C VAL A 155 -1.33 10.38 -15.91
N ASP A 156 -1.69 9.67 -14.84
CA ASP A 156 -3.06 9.23 -14.58
C ASP A 156 -3.93 10.43 -14.17
N PRO A 157 -5.11 10.66 -14.79
CA PRO A 157 -6.02 11.71 -14.37
C PRO A 157 -6.51 11.64 -12.90
N ALA A 158 -6.36 10.50 -12.21
CA ALA A 158 -6.60 10.41 -10.77
C ALA A 158 -5.49 11.05 -9.92
N ASP A 159 -4.23 10.94 -10.38
CA ASP A 159 -3.07 11.51 -9.70
C ASP A 159 -3.08 13.05 -9.78
N SER A 160 -3.62 13.63 -10.85
CA SER A 160 -3.70 15.09 -11.02
C SER A 160 -4.61 15.79 -10.02
N VAL A 161 -5.72 15.17 -9.62
CA VAL A 161 -6.61 15.73 -8.60
C VAL A 161 -5.94 15.69 -7.22
N ILE A 162 -5.10 14.67 -6.97
CA ILE A 162 -4.34 14.56 -5.72
C ILE A 162 -3.18 15.56 -5.71
N GLY A 163 -2.45 15.69 -6.82
CA GLY A 163 -1.36 16.65 -7.00
C GLY A 163 -1.83 18.10 -6.83
N GLU A 164 -2.99 18.45 -7.39
CA GLU A 164 -3.63 19.77 -7.18
C GLU A 164 -3.93 20.04 -5.70
N ILE A 165 -4.30 19.03 -4.92
CA ILE A 165 -4.58 19.15 -3.48
C ILE A 165 -3.28 19.26 -2.67
N GLU A 166 -2.25 18.50 -3.04
CA GLU A 166 -0.93 18.51 -2.40
C GLU A 166 -0.09 19.72 -2.79
N GLY A 167 -0.55 20.52 -3.76
CA GLY A 167 0.16 21.71 -4.25
C GLY A 167 1.37 21.37 -5.11
N VAL A 168 1.40 20.17 -5.67
CA VAL A 168 2.39 19.73 -6.66
C VAL A 168 1.87 20.20 -8.03
N ASP A 169 2.50 21.23 -8.59
CA ASP A 169 2.26 21.61 -9.98
C ASP A 169 2.81 20.47 -10.87
N GLU A 170 1.93 19.70 -11.53
CA GLU A 170 2.30 18.71 -12.55
C GLU A 170 3.05 19.32 -13.76
N TYR A 171 3.15 20.66 -13.79
CA TYR A 171 3.85 21.44 -14.80
C TYR A 171 5.21 21.99 -14.34
N ASP A 172 5.71 21.63 -13.14
CA ASP A 172 7.09 21.98 -12.76
C ASP A 172 8.07 21.05 -13.48
N ASP A 173 8.78 21.62 -14.45
CA ASP A 173 9.77 21.03 -15.38
C ASP A 173 11.04 20.54 -14.66
N SER A 174 10.95 20.20 -13.37
CA SER A 174 12.01 19.51 -12.63
C SER A 174 11.96 18.03 -12.99
N ASN A 175 12.71 17.73 -14.05
CA ASN A 175 13.06 16.45 -14.65
C ASN A 175 13.63 15.39 -13.66
N ASP A 176 12.89 15.07 -12.61
CA ASP A 176 13.10 13.82 -11.90
C ASP A 176 12.41 12.74 -12.74
N ASP A 177 13.16 12.11 -13.65
CA ASP A 177 12.71 10.92 -14.39
C ASP A 177 12.12 9.92 -13.37
N ILE A 178 10.79 9.83 -13.27
CA ILE A 178 10.11 8.83 -12.44
C ILE A 178 10.09 7.54 -13.24
N ILE A 179 10.49 6.43 -12.63
CA ILE A 179 10.31 5.09 -13.22
C ILE A 179 9.14 4.38 -12.56
N THR A 180 8.31 3.74 -13.40
CA THR A 180 7.18 2.93 -12.94
C THR A 180 7.52 1.45 -13.02
N LEU A 181 7.48 0.76 -11.88
CA LEU A 181 7.73 -0.67 -11.76
C LEU A 181 6.45 -1.40 -11.36
N LEU A 182 6.19 -2.54 -11.98
CA LEU A 182 5.15 -3.48 -11.60
C LEU A 182 5.79 -4.62 -10.80
N GLU A 183 5.61 -4.64 -9.48
CA GLU A 183 6.00 -5.75 -8.63
C GLU A 183 4.86 -6.75 -8.53
N MET A 184 4.97 -7.84 -9.28
CA MET A 184 3.98 -8.90 -9.39
C MET A 184 4.32 -10.05 -8.44
N HIS A 185 3.37 -10.44 -7.60
CA HIS A 185 3.43 -11.64 -6.77
C HIS A 185 2.54 -12.68 -7.42
N VAL A 186 3.14 -13.70 -8.00
CA VAL A 186 2.47 -14.70 -8.86
C VAL A 186 2.95 -16.11 -8.50
N TYR A 187 2.20 -17.11 -8.95
CA TYR A 187 2.69 -18.49 -8.99
C TYR A 187 3.13 -18.79 -10.43
N ASP A 188 4.36 -19.25 -10.61
CA ASP A 188 4.93 -19.55 -11.92
C ASP A 188 5.90 -20.75 -11.85
N LEU A 189 6.30 -21.27 -13.00
CA LEU A 189 7.28 -22.35 -13.14
C LEU A 189 8.39 -21.92 -14.12
N PHE A 190 9.64 -22.09 -13.70
CA PHE A 190 10.79 -21.83 -14.55
C PHE A 190 11.55 -23.12 -14.86
N ASP A 191 11.62 -23.44 -16.15
CA ASP A 191 12.35 -24.60 -16.67
C ASP A 191 13.82 -24.57 -16.23
N GLY A 192 14.34 -25.73 -15.83
CA GLY A 192 15.71 -25.94 -15.33
C GLY A 192 16.01 -25.33 -13.95
N ILE A 193 15.11 -24.54 -13.35
CA ILE A 193 15.30 -23.90 -12.03
C ILE A 193 14.48 -24.61 -10.95
N ASP A 194 13.25 -24.99 -11.27
CA ASP A 194 12.31 -25.54 -10.29
C ASP A 194 12.38 -27.06 -10.14
N GLY A 195 13.29 -27.70 -10.88
CA GLY A 195 13.65 -29.11 -10.75
C GLY A 195 12.78 -30.08 -11.53
N GLU A 196 11.81 -29.57 -12.30
CA GLU A 196 11.11 -30.33 -13.31
C GLU A 196 11.81 -30.05 -14.64
N GLU A 197 12.50 -31.05 -15.20
CA GLU A 197 12.73 -31.08 -16.64
C GLU A 197 11.32 -31.18 -17.23
N MET A 198 10.78 -30.06 -17.73
CA MET A 198 9.54 -30.10 -18.49
C MET A 198 9.88 -30.84 -19.79
N ASP A 199 9.70 -32.16 -19.79
CA ASP A 199 9.81 -32.97 -21.01
C ASP A 199 8.82 -32.36 -22.03
N GLU A 200 9.33 -31.90 -23.18
CA GLU A 200 8.55 -31.20 -24.24
C GLU A 200 7.33 -32.00 -24.75
N GLU A 201 7.19 -33.28 -24.37
CA GLU A 201 6.10 -34.17 -24.75
C GLU A 201 4.98 -34.29 -23.71
N ASP A 202 5.20 -33.85 -22.47
CA ASP A 202 4.20 -33.80 -21.39
C ASP A 202 4.32 -32.43 -20.69
N GLU A 203 3.74 -31.37 -21.28
CA GLU A 203 3.25 -30.23 -20.48
C GLU A 203 2.25 -30.83 -19.50
N ASP A 204 2.70 -31.26 -18.32
CA ASP A 204 1.81 -31.75 -17.28
C ASP A 204 0.96 -30.54 -16.86
N ASP A 205 -0.24 -30.43 -17.44
CA ASP A 205 -1.27 -29.45 -17.10
C ASP A 205 -1.56 -29.39 -15.57
N ASN A 206 -1.04 -30.36 -14.80
CA ASN A 206 -1.13 -30.44 -13.34
C ASN A 206 0.12 -29.98 -12.58
N ALA A 207 1.15 -29.46 -13.24
CA ALA A 207 2.37 -28.99 -12.59
C ALA A 207 2.06 -27.88 -11.57
N VAL A 208 2.61 -27.99 -10.37
CA VAL A 208 2.29 -27.10 -9.25
C VAL A 208 3.21 -25.89 -9.28
N ALA A 209 2.68 -24.77 -9.75
CA ALA A 209 3.40 -23.50 -9.81
C ALA A 209 3.89 -23.00 -8.43
N LEU A 210 5.08 -22.40 -8.42
CA LEU A 210 5.76 -21.94 -7.21
C LEU A 210 5.67 -20.43 -7.05
N PRO A 211 5.69 -19.91 -5.81
CA PRO A 211 5.45 -18.49 -5.60
C PRO A 211 6.69 -17.64 -5.94
N TYR A 212 6.56 -16.72 -6.88
CA TYR A 212 7.62 -15.81 -7.32
C TYR A 212 7.21 -14.34 -7.15
N VAL A 213 8.23 -13.48 -6.96
CA VAL A 213 8.10 -12.02 -7.10
C VAL A 213 8.84 -11.60 -8.37
N ILE A 214 8.10 -11.10 -9.34
CA ILE A 214 8.62 -10.63 -10.62
C ILE A 214 8.42 -9.13 -10.67
N THR A 215 9.50 -8.37 -10.91
CA THR A 215 9.43 -6.92 -11.08
C THR A 215 9.68 -6.57 -12.54
N ILE A 216 8.75 -5.84 -13.14
CA ILE A 216 8.78 -5.43 -14.54
C ILE A 216 8.83 -3.90 -14.59
N ASP A 217 9.71 -3.35 -15.42
CA ASP A 217 9.66 -1.95 -15.82
C ASP A 217 8.49 -1.75 -16.78
N TYR A 218 7.51 -0.94 -16.38
CA TYR A 218 6.27 -0.75 -17.11
C TYR A 218 6.50 -0.16 -18.50
N ASP A 219 7.39 0.83 -18.60
CA ASP A 219 7.58 1.63 -19.81
C ASP A 219 8.38 0.84 -20.86
N ASN A 220 9.45 0.17 -20.42
CA ASN A 220 10.29 -0.63 -21.31
C ASN A 220 9.81 -2.08 -21.49
N GLN A 221 8.80 -2.51 -20.72
CA GLN A 221 8.31 -3.90 -20.67
C GLN A 221 9.42 -4.93 -20.43
N LYS A 222 10.43 -4.58 -19.64
CA LYS A 222 11.57 -5.43 -19.32
C LYS A 222 11.47 -5.97 -17.90
N ILE A 223 11.77 -7.25 -17.73
CA ILE A 223 11.90 -7.85 -16.41
C ILE A 223 13.20 -7.34 -15.78
N VAL A 224 13.09 -6.65 -14.65
CA VAL A 224 14.22 -6.10 -13.91
C VAL A 224 14.60 -6.94 -12.70
N SER A 225 13.72 -7.83 -12.23
CA SER A 225 14.01 -8.76 -11.14
C SER A 225 13.09 -9.97 -11.15
N VAL A 226 13.63 -11.13 -10.79
CA VAL A 226 12.89 -12.35 -10.48
C VAL A 226 13.46 -12.90 -9.18
N ARG A 227 12.59 -13.12 -8.18
CA ARG A 227 12.98 -13.63 -6.86
C ARG A 227 12.01 -14.69 -6.37
N ARG A 228 12.55 -15.75 -5.77
CA ARG A 228 11.77 -16.76 -5.05
C ARG A 228 11.01 -16.11 -3.89
N ASN A 229 9.72 -16.39 -3.78
CA ASN A 229 8.86 -15.85 -2.72
C ASN A 229 8.62 -16.85 -1.58
N TRP A 230 9.62 -17.68 -1.28
CA TRP A 230 9.64 -18.60 -0.15
C TRP A 230 11.02 -18.56 0.51
N ARG A 231 11.17 -19.17 1.68
CA ARG A 231 12.49 -19.29 2.33
C ARG A 231 13.24 -20.46 1.71
N GLU A 232 14.57 -20.32 1.55
CA GLU A 232 15.39 -21.39 0.97
C GLU A 232 15.26 -22.72 1.73
N ASP A 233 15.15 -22.64 3.07
CA ASP A 233 14.98 -23.81 3.95
C ASP A 233 13.53 -24.31 4.05
N ASP A 234 12.57 -23.70 3.35
CA ASP A 234 11.16 -24.11 3.43
C ASP A 234 10.84 -25.19 2.38
N GLU A 235 10.79 -26.43 2.83
CA GLU A 235 10.42 -27.60 2.01
C GLU A 235 9.03 -27.46 1.37
N MET A 236 8.10 -26.79 2.04
CA MET A 236 6.73 -26.59 1.55
C MET A 236 6.61 -25.40 0.58
N LYS A 237 7.71 -24.66 0.36
CA LYS A 237 7.79 -23.49 -0.52
C LYS A 237 6.62 -22.53 -0.32
N LYS A 238 6.25 -22.24 0.94
CA LYS A 238 5.08 -21.42 1.25
C LYS A 238 5.34 -19.97 0.83
N ARG A 239 4.36 -19.38 0.16
CA ARG A 239 4.40 -17.98 -0.21
C ARG A 239 4.57 -17.10 1.02
N ARG A 240 5.47 -16.13 0.95
CA ARG A 240 5.61 -15.07 1.95
C ARG A 240 4.70 -13.91 1.60
N ASP A 241 3.96 -13.43 2.60
CA ASP A 241 3.12 -12.25 2.45
C ASP A 241 3.90 -11.01 2.88
N TRP A 242 4.07 -10.06 1.94
CA TRP A 242 4.80 -8.81 2.14
C TRP A 242 3.88 -7.62 2.39
N PHE A 243 2.57 -7.81 2.18
CA PHE A 243 1.55 -6.77 2.26
C PHE A 243 0.53 -7.13 3.32
N VAL A 244 0.18 -6.12 4.13
CA VAL A 244 -0.90 -6.18 5.11
C VAL A 244 -2.08 -5.40 4.58
N SER A 245 -3.24 -6.04 4.49
CA SER A 245 -4.49 -5.45 4.01
C SER A 245 -5.29 -4.83 5.16
N TYR A 246 -5.60 -3.54 5.06
CA TYR A 246 -6.48 -2.84 6.01
C TYR A 246 -7.81 -2.53 5.32
N LYS A 247 -8.91 -3.08 5.87
CA LYS A 247 -10.28 -2.84 5.37
C LYS A 247 -11.03 -1.99 6.39
N PHE A 248 -11.63 -0.89 5.95
CA PHE A 248 -12.44 -0.03 6.83
C PHE A 248 -13.78 -0.70 7.15
N LEU A 249 -14.57 -0.97 6.12
CA LEU A 249 -15.80 -1.76 6.20
C LEU A 249 -15.74 -2.91 5.18
N PRO A 250 -16.29 -4.09 5.48
CA PRO A 250 -16.32 -5.19 4.53
C PRO A 250 -17.10 -4.80 3.28
N GLY A 251 -16.49 -5.01 2.11
CA GLY A 251 -17.12 -4.81 0.80
C GLY A 251 -17.77 -6.06 0.24
N LEU A 252 -18.29 -5.97 -0.98
CA LEU A 252 -18.89 -7.12 -1.70
C LEU A 252 -17.84 -8.06 -2.32
N GLY A 253 -16.61 -7.57 -2.50
CA GLY A 253 -15.49 -8.31 -3.08
C GLY A 253 -14.21 -8.12 -2.29
N PHE A 254 -13.09 -8.03 -2.98
CA PHE A 254 -11.78 -7.82 -2.36
C PHE A 254 -11.70 -6.48 -1.60
N TYR A 255 -12.06 -5.38 -2.27
CA TYR A 255 -11.95 -4.03 -1.72
C TYR A 255 -13.10 -3.71 -0.74
N GLY A 256 -12.75 -3.07 0.38
CA GLY A 256 -13.69 -2.59 1.38
C GLY A 256 -14.44 -1.32 0.98
N PHE A 257 -15.49 -0.98 1.74
CA PHE A 257 -16.23 0.27 1.59
C PHE A 257 -15.71 1.35 2.54
N GLY A 258 -15.60 2.57 2.02
CA GLY A 258 -15.29 3.80 2.75
C GLY A 258 -16.51 4.68 3.05
N LEU A 259 -16.30 5.78 3.75
CA LEU A 259 -17.29 6.81 4.07
C LEU A 259 -17.87 7.46 2.82
N TYR A 260 -17.09 7.60 1.73
CA TYR A 260 -17.62 8.09 0.46
C TYR A 260 -18.72 7.17 -0.08
N HIS A 261 -18.58 5.86 0.08
CA HIS A 261 -19.59 4.88 -0.31
C HIS A 261 -20.83 4.94 0.60
N MET A 262 -20.63 5.10 1.91
CA MET A 262 -21.70 4.99 2.90
C MET A 262 -22.51 6.29 3.09
N ILE A 263 -21.83 7.43 3.19
CA ILE A 263 -22.43 8.73 3.53
C ILE A 263 -22.10 9.82 2.51
N GLY A 264 -21.45 9.50 1.39
CA GLY A 264 -21.14 10.48 0.33
C GLY A 264 -22.39 11.18 -0.22
N GLY A 265 -23.48 10.43 -0.43
CA GLY A 265 -24.76 11.00 -0.85
C GLY A 265 -25.36 11.98 0.15
N LEU A 266 -25.29 11.66 1.46
CA LEU A 266 -25.73 12.55 2.54
C LEU A 266 -24.85 13.80 2.62
N GLY A 267 -23.54 13.66 2.47
CA GLY A 267 -22.60 14.77 2.43
C GLY A 267 -22.89 15.75 1.28
N LYS A 268 -23.22 15.21 0.09
CA LYS A 268 -23.62 16.02 -1.08
C LYS A 268 -24.95 16.75 -0.84
N ALA A 269 -25.94 16.07 -0.25
CA ALA A 269 -27.22 16.68 0.09
C ALA A 269 -27.05 17.80 1.14
N ALA A 270 -26.31 17.55 2.22
CA ALA A 270 -26.02 18.53 3.27
C ALA A 270 -25.26 19.74 2.72
N THR A 271 -24.29 19.53 1.83
CA THR A 271 -23.59 20.60 1.11
C THR A 271 -24.56 21.44 0.28
N GLY A 272 -25.46 20.80 -0.46
CA GLY A 272 -26.50 21.49 -1.23
C GLY A 272 -27.43 22.33 -0.35
N SER A 273 -27.90 21.77 0.77
CA SER A 273 -28.74 22.48 1.74
C SER A 273 -28.01 23.68 2.37
N LEU A 274 -26.75 23.52 2.74
CA LEU A 274 -25.94 24.60 3.33
C LEU A 274 -25.73 25.75 2.33
N ARG A 275 -25.43 25.43 1.07
CA ARG A 275 -25.31 26.43 0.00
C ARG A 275 -26.62 27.18 -0.21
N ALA A 276 -27.74 26.46 -0.29
CA ALA A 276 -29.06 27.07 -0.44
C ALA A 276 -29.42 28.00 0.73
N LEU A 277 -29.10 27.59 1.97
CA LEU A 277 -29.30 28.44 3.15
C LEU A 277 -28.45 29.71 3.08
N LEU A 278 -27.17 29.61 2.73
CA LEU A 278 -26.27 30.75 2.61
C LEU A 278 -26.69 31.71 1.50
N ASP A 279 -27.06 31.18 0.33
CA ASP A 279 -27.55 31.96 -0.78
C ASP A 279 -28.85 32.69 -0.38
N SER A 280 -29.78 32.00 0.30
CA SER A 280 -31.01 32.63 0.80
C SER A 280 -30.76 33.75 1.82
N ALA A 281 -29.76 33.56 2.71
CA ALA A 281 -29.36 34.57 3.68
C ALA A 281 -28.70 35.78 2.99
N ALA A 282 -27.95 35.56 1.91
CA ALA A 282 -27.34 36.62 1.12
C ALA A 282 -28.37 37.47 0.35
N PHE A 283 -29.48 36.87 -0.12
CA PHE A 283 -30.58 37.59 -0.78
C PHE A 283 -31.55 38.28 0.18
N SER A 284 -31.51 37.97 1.47
CA SER A 284 -32.39 38.56 2.49
C SER A 284 -31.84 39.87 3.09
N ASN A 285 -30.65 40.32 2.67
CA ASN A 285 -30.05 41.62 2.98
C ASN A 285 -30.03 42.52 1.74
#